data_AF-A0A1G2RY68-F1
#
_entry.id   AF-A0A1G2RY68-F1
#
_cell.length_a   1.000
_cell.length_b   1.000
_cell.length_c   1.000
_cell.angle_alpha   90.00
_cell.angle_beta   90.00
_cell.angle_gamma   90.00
#
_symmetry.space_group_name_H-M   'P 1'
#
loop_
_entity.id
_entity.type
_entity.pdbx_description
1 polymer ?
#
loop_
_entity_poly.entity_id
_entity_poly.type
_entity_poly.pdbx_seq_one_letter_code
_entity_poly.pdbx_strand_id
1 'polypeptide(L)'
;MKQHSKYVATLIALILAVNLFMPVSSLAQGASNDTQRNFCNRFSEWNTKIDRPIADREAKLEARRADRLEKLTEKRKDRDEKIAENRERWSENRDEHFAKLNERAQNDEQRQAVADFVAAVKVAIATRKAAINAAIQAFRQGIDKAIADRKTAVDDAVQSFKDAVSAAEAKAKADCDAGIDSATARQNFVNSLKAAKEQFKADRQEIEKLKDAIKPLIDTRKAAIDKAIQDFKTAIKKAKADFKAVFEPGSEDKDENDDDDNGSS
;
A
#
# COMPACT_ATOMS: atom_id res chain seq x y z
N MET A 1 -17.52 0.15 8.48
CA MET A 1 -16.30 -0.44 7.85
C MET A 1 -16.19 -0.24 6.33
N LYS A 2 -17.24 0.17 5.59
CA LYS A 2 -17.18 0.37 4.12
C LYS A 2 -16.33 1.57 3.66
N GLN A 3 -16.06 2.56 4.50
CA GLN A 3 -15.32 3.77 4.08
C GLN A 3 -13.79 3.63 4.21
N HIS A 4 -13.25 2.97 5.22
CA HIS A 4 -11.79 2.83 5.38
C HIS A 4 -11.12 1.92 4.34
N SER A 5 -11.88 1.00 3.73
CA SER A 5 -11.39 0.13 2.64
C SER A 5 -11.06 0.90 1.36
N LYS A 6 -11.73 2.04 1.12
CA LYS A 6 -11.51 2.85 -0.09
C LYS A 6 -10.23 3.69 -0.01
N TYR A 7 -9.79 4.03 1.20
CA TYR A 7 -8.66 4.96 1.43
C TYR A 7 -7.28 4.29 1.44
N VAL A 8 -7.20 2.99 1.72
CA VAL A 8 -5.92 2.23 1.66
C VAL A 8 -5.58 1.85 0.22
N ALA A 9 -6.60 1.57 -0.61
CA ALA A 9 -6.42 1.31 -2.04
C ALA A 9 -6.01 2.57 -2.84
N THR A 10 -6.33 3.77 -2.34
CA THR A 10 -6.03 5.04 -3.03
C THR A 10 -4.62 5.59 -2.78
N LEU A 11 -3.90 5.14 -1.74
CA LEU A 11 -2.54 5.63 -1.48
C LEU A 11 -1.49 4.99 -2.40
N ILE A 12 -1.78 3.82 -2.98
CA ILE A 12 -0.90 3.11 -3.94
C ILE A 12 -1.32 3.36 -5.39
N ALA A 13 -2.54 3.90 -5.61
CA ALA A 13 -2.98 4.29 -6.94
C ALA A 13 -2.18 5.49 -7.48
N LEU A 14 -1.75 5.36 -8.74
CA LEU A 14 -1.18 6.39 -9.60
C LEU A 14 0.23 6.88 -9.22
N ILE A 15 1.26 6.08 -9.54
CA ILE A 15 2.57 6.62 -9.95
C ILE A 15 2.87 6.11 -11.36
N LEU A 16 2.06 6.50 -12.35
CA LEU A 16 2.42 6.41 -13.76
C LEU A 16 1.74 7.50 -14.61
N ALA A 17 1.63 8.70 -14.07
CA ALA A 17 1.36 9.87 -14.92
C ALA A 17 2.59 10.79 -14.92
N VAL A 18 3.78 10.22 -15.11
CA VAL A 18 4.88 10.98 -15.70
C VAL A 18 4.85 10.64 -17.18
N ASN A 19 4.18 11.48 -17.97
CA ASN A 19 4.33 11.47 -19.42
C ASN A 19 5.78 11.87 -19.75
N LEU A 20 6.66 10.86 -19.77
CA LEU A 20 8.02 10.90 -20.32
C LEU A 20 8.02 10.88 -21.86
N PHE A 21 6.86 11.06 -22.48
CA PHE A 21 6.76 11.49 -23.86
C PHE A 21 7.34 12.90 -23.98
N MET A 22 8.67 13.00 -24.10
CA MET A 22 9.22 14.04 -24.95
C MET A 22 8.69 13.78 -26.36
N PRO A 23 8.08 14.78 -27.02
CA PRO A 23 7.64 14.61 -28.39
C PRO A 23 8.88 14.33 -29.24
N VAL A 24 9.09 13.06 -29.65
CA VAL A 24 10.00 12.75 -30.76
C VAL A 24 9.46 13.40 -32.04
N SER A 25 8.18 13.76 -32.04
CA SER A 25 7.51 14.50 -33.10
C SER A 25 8.20 15.82 -33.45
N SER A 26 8.90 16.48 -32.51
CA SER A 26 9.68 17.71 -32.83
C SER A 26 11.04 17.40 -33.49
N LEU A 27 11.49 16.15 -33.46
CA LEU A 27 12.58 15.64 -34.30
C LEU A 27 12.04 15.14 -35.66
N ALA A 28 10.83 14.59 -35.72
CA ALA A 28 10.28 14.03 -36.95
C ALA A 28 9.62 15.07 -37.87
N GLN A 29 9.01 16.13 -37.33
CA GLN A 29 8.24 17.13 -38.09
C GLN A 29 9.00 18.46 -38.10
N GLY A 30 9.65 18.76 -39.23
CA GLY A 30 10.32 20.05 -39.46
C GLY A 30 11.77 19.98 -39.93
N ALA A 31 12.23 18.85 -40.50
CA ALA A 31 13.51 18.85 -41.19
C ALA A 31 13.33 19.46 -42.60
N SER A 32 13.64 20.74 -42.75
CA SER A 32 14.17 21.21 -44.03
C SER A 32 15.40 20.36 -44.38
N ASN A 33 15.70 20.16 -45.67
CA ASN A 33 16.89 19.42 -46.12
C ASN A 33 18.20 19.92 -45.46
N ASP A 34 18.25 21.18 -45.00
CA ASP A 34 19.37 21.77 -44.26
C ASP A 34 19.52 21.28 -42.82
N THR A 35 18.43 20.92 -42.14
CA THR A 35 18.47 20.42 -40.76
C THR A 35 18.97 18.97 -40.71
N GLN A 36 18.67 18.19 -41.76
CA GLN A 36 19.22 16.85 -41.96
C GLN A 36 20.72 16.89 -42.29
N ARG A 37 21.20 17.88 -43.06
CA ARG A 37 22.61 18.03 -43.43
C ARG A 37 23.52 18.54 -42.30
N ASN A 38 22.94 19.13 -41.25
CA ASN A 38 23.68 19.74 -40.14
C ASN A 38 23.47 19.05 -38.78
N PHE A 39 22.95 17.81 -38.74
CA PHE A 39 22.75 17.09 -37.47
C PHE A 39 24.04 16.97 -36.67
N CYS A 40 25.12 16.51 -37.30
CA CYS A 40 26.41 16.32 -36.63
C CYS A 40 27.00 17.64 -36.09
N ASN A 41 26.84 18.75 -36.82
CA ASN A 41 27.29 20.07 -36.39
C ASN A 41 26.53 20.64 -35.19
N ARG A 42 25.29 20.18 -34.99
CA ARG A 42 24.40 20.68 -33.93
C ARG A 42 24.19 19.69 -32.80
N PHE A 43 24.76 18.49 -32.90
CA PHE A 43 24.46 17.38 -31.99
C PHE A 43 24.67 17.74 -30.51
N SER A 44 25.75 18.48 -30.20
CA SER A 44 26.05 18.95 -28.82
C SER A 44 24.95 19.85 -28.25
N GLU A 45 24.40 20.77 -29.04
CA GLU A 45 23.27 21.62 -28.61
C GLU A 45 22.01 20.80 -28.34
N TRP A 46 21.80 19.74 -29.13
CA TRP A 46 20.62 18.88 -29.02
C TRP A 46 20.73 17.94 -27.81
N ASN A 47 21.92 17.45 -27.49
CA ASN A 47 22.18 16.61 -26.32
C ASN A 47 21.69 17.27 -25.03
N THR A 48 22.07 18.54 -24.82
CA THR A 48 21.66 19.30 -23.63
C THR A 48 20.14 19.48 -23.49
N LYS A 49 19.39 19.42 -24.60
CA LYS A 49 17.92 19.50 -24.61
C LYS A 49 17.26 18.16 -24.27
N ILE A 50 17.99 17.05 -24.32
CA ILE A 50 17.50 15.72 -23.96
C ILE A 50 17.76 15.44 -22.47
N ASP A 51 18.93 15.79 -21.95
CA ASP A 51 19.32 15.52 -20.57
C ASP A 51 18.50 16.32 -19.54
N ARG A 52 18.29 17.62 -19.79
CA ARG A 52 17.62 18.51 -18.83
C ARG A 52 16.20 18.04 -18.46
N PRO A 53 15.31 17.71 -19.42
CA PRO A 53 13.98 17.21 -19.08
C PRO A 53 13.96 15.85 -18.37
N ILE A 54 15.01 15.04 -18.49
CA ILE A 54 15.14 13.77 -17.75
C ILE A 54 15.43 14.09 -16.28
N ALA A 55 16.44 14.92 -16.02
CA ALA A 55 16.80 15.34 -14.67
C ALA A 55 15.65 16.07 -13.94
N ASP A 56 14.95 16.99 -14.62
CA ASP A 56 13.81 17.72 -14.05
C ASP A 56 12.66 16.78 -13.63
N ARG A 57 12.44 15.70 -14.40
CA ARG A 57 11.39 14.72 -14.11
C ARG A 57 11.79 13.78 -13.00
N GLU A 58 13.06 13.39 -12.92
CA GLU A 58 13.64 12.61 -11.83
C GLU A 58 13.50 13.36 -10.50
N ALA A 59 13.85 14.64 -10.46
CA ALA A 59 13.68 15.49 -9.27
C ALA A 59 12.20 15.59 -8.84
N LYS A 60 11.27 15.76 -9.79
CA LYS A 60 9.83 15.78 -9.50
C LYS A 60 9.30 14.43 -9.00
N LEU A 61 9.88 13.33 -9.45
CA LEU A 61 9.53 11.99 -8.98
C LEU A 61 9.92 11.81 -7.52
N GLU A 62 11.15 12.19 -7.15
CA GLU A 62 11.64 12.14 -5.76
C GLU A 62 10.80 13.02 -4.82
N ALA A 63 10.52 14.26 -5.21
CA ALA A 63 9.69 15.16 -4.40
C ALA A 63 8.28 14.57 -4.14
N ARG A 64 7.67 13.95 -5.15
CA ARG A 64 6.35 13.30 -5.02
C ARG A 64 6.39 12.05 -4.13
N ARG A 65 7.51 11.31 -4.15
CA ARG A 65 7.69 10.14 -3.29
C ARG A 65 7.80 10.56 -1.82
N ALA A 66 8.59 11.59 -1.54
CA ALA A 66 8.74 12.15 -0.20
C ALA A 66 7.40 12.62 0.39
N ASP A 67 6.66 13.48 -0.34
CA ASP A 67 5.35 13.99 0.10
C ASP A 67 4.34 12.87 0.40
N ARG A 68 4.31 11.81 -0.42
CA ARG A 68 3.42 10.67 -0.21
C ARG A 68 3.83 9.83 1.00
N LEU A 69 5.12 9.63 1.22
CA LEU A 69 5.63 8.87 2.36
C LEU A 69 5.34 9.59 3.68
N GLU A 70 5.49 10.91 3.70
CA GLU A 70 5.14 11.77 4.83
C GLU A 70 3.64 11.64 5.15
N LYS A 71 2.76 11.88 4.16
CA LYS A 71 1.29 11.73 4.34
C LYS A 71 0.87 10.33 4.78
N LEU A 72 1.56 9.28 4.31
CA LEU A 72 1.29 7.91 4.73
C LEU A 72 1.64 7.72 6.22
N THR A 73 2.77 8.29 6.65
CA THR A 73 3.27 8.21 8.02
C THR A 73 2.36 8.97 8.98
N GLU A 74 1.97 10.20 8.64
CA GLU A 74 1.02 11.00 9.42
C GLU A 74 -0.32 10.27 9.59
N LYS A 75 -0.92 9.79 8.49
CA LYS A 75 -2.20 9.05 8.56
C LYS A 75 -2.12 7.78 9.40
N ARG A 76 -0.95 7.14 9.47
CA ARG A 76 -0.75 5.96 10.33
C ARG A 76 -0.70 6.39 11.78
N LYS A 77 0.03 7.46 12.10
CA LYS A 77 0.14 8.04 13.43
C LYS A 77 -1.22 8.48 13.97
N ASP A 78 -1.95 9.33 13.25
CA ASP A 78 -3.28 9.81 13.67
C ASP A 78 -4.25 8.67 13.96
N ARG A 79 -4.20 7.61 13.15
CA ARG A 79 -5.06 6.44 13.35
C ARG A 79 -4.65 5.67 14.60
N ASP A 80 -3.36 5.53 14.86
CA ASP A 80 -2.86 4.81 16.03
C ASP A 80 -3.20 5.55 17.32
N GLU A 81 -3.09 6.88 17.32
CA GLU A 81 -3.51 7.75 18.43
C GLU A 81 -5.00 7.59 18.73
N LYS A 82 -5.87 7.73 17.72
CA LYS A 82 -7.32 7.53 17.88
C LYS A 82 -7.69 6.12 18.36
N ILE A 83 -6.95 5.11 17.92
CA ILE A 83 -7.16 3.73 18.38
C ILE A 83 -6.73 3.57 19.84
N ALA A 84 -5.62 4.19 20.25
CA ALA A 84 -5.13 4.17 21.62
C ALA A 84 -6.14 4.83 22.58
N GLU A 85 -6.57 6.06 22.28
CA GLU A 85 -7.57 6.81 23.05
C GLU A 85 -8.89 6.01 23.21
N ASN A 86 -9.39 5.46 22.09
CA ASN A 86 -10.60 4.66 22.14
C ASN A 86 -10.42 3.42 23.02
N ARG A 87 -9.26 2.74 22.95
CA ARG A 87 -8.99 1.54 23.75
C ARG A 87 -8.94 1.84 25.24
N GLU A 88 -8.40 2.99 25.62
CA GLU A 88 -8.34 3.49 26.99
C GLU A 88 -9.75 3.75 27.52
N ARG A 89 -10.56 4.55 26.82
CA ARG A 89 -11.97 4.81 27.18
C ARG A 89 -12.79 3.52 27.31
N TRP A 90 -12.60 2.58 26.37
CA TRP A 90 -13.27 1.29 26.45
C TRP A 90 -12.78 0.44 27.64
N SER A 91 -11.55 0.65 28.12
CA SER A 91 -11.03 -0.01 29.32
C SER A 91 -11.68 0.54 30.58
N GLU A 92 -11.67 1.85 30.74
CA GLU A 92 -12.29 2.53 31.88
C GLU A 92 -13.76 2.12 32.05
N ASN A 93 -14.55 2.23 30.97
CA ASN A 93 -15.95 1.83 31.00
C ASN A 93 -16.16 0.36 31.42
N ARG A 94 -15.25 -0.54 31.00
CA ARG A 94 -15.35 -1.95 31.38
C ARG A 94 -14.97 -2.17 32.84
N ASP A 95 -13.93 -1.50 33.32
CA ASP A 95 -13.51 -1.61 34.71
C ASP A 95 -14.61 -1.09 35.65
N GLU A 96 -15.34 -0.04 35.26
CA GLU A 96 -16.57 0.40 35.96
C GLU A 96 -17.68 -0.66 35.94
N HIS A 97 -17.91 -1.34 34.81
CA HIS A 97 -18.89 -2.42 34.73
C HIS A 97 -18.50 -3.62 35.61
N PHE A 98 -17.21 -3.95 35.68
CA PHE A 98 -16.72 -5.02 36.54
C PHE A 98 -16.85 -4.68 38.02
N ALA A 99 -16.61 -3.42 38.41
CA ALA A 99 -16.86 -2.95 39.77
C ALA A 99 -18.34 -3.11 40.17
N LYS A 100 -19.27 -2.69 39.30
CA LYS A 100 -20.72 -2.85 39.53
C LYS A 100 -21.16 -4.31 39.60
N LEU A 101 -20.51 -5.22 38.87
CA LEU A 101 -20.77 -6.66 38.97
C LEU A 101 -20.31 -7.22 40.32
N ASN A 102 -19.14 -6.77 40.79
CA ASN A 102 -18.59 -7.20 42.06
C ASN A 102 -19.43 -6.72 43.26
N GLU A 103 -19.98 -5.50 43.20
CA GLU A 103 -20.90 -4.97 44.22
C GLU A 103 -22.21 -5.77 44.34
N ARG A 104 -22.63 -6.44 43.27
CA ARG A 104 -23.86 -7.27 43.26
C ARG A 104 -23.67 -8.66 43.83
N ALA A 105 -22.43 -9.12 44.00
CA ALA A 105 -22.14 -10.43 44.54
C ALA A 105 -22.40 -10.45 46.06
N GLN A 106 -23.40 -11.23 46.49
CA GLN A 106 -23.89 -11.25 47.87
C GLN A 106 -23.07 -12.20 48.76
N ASN A 107 -22.55 -13.29 48.19
CA ASN A 107 -21.79 -14.31 48.90
C ASN A 107 -20.41 -14.58 48.27
N ASP A 108 -19.58 -15.39 48.93
CA ASP A 108 -18.22 -15.67 48.48
C ASP A 108 -18.17 -16.44 47.16
N GLU A 109 -19.12 -17.33 46.91
CA GLU A 109 -19.25 -18.09 45.66
C GLU A 109 -19.53 -17.17 44.47
N GLN A 110 -20.44 -16.22 44.62
CA GLN A 110 -20.74 -15.20 43.60
C GLN A 110 -19.57 -14.24 43.40
N ARG A 111 -18.85 -13.87 44.46
CA ARG A 111 -17.64 -13.02 44.36
C ARG A 111 -16.54 -13.74 43.57
N GLN A 112 -16.33 -15.03 43.82
CA GLN A 112 -15.38 -15.85 43.07
C GLN A 112 -15.79 -15.98 41.60
N ALA A 113 -17.06 -16.23 41.32
CA ALA A 113 -17.57 -16.29 39.94
C ALA A 113 -17.39 -14.96 39.18
N VAL A 114 -17.62 -13.81 39.84
CA VAL A 114 -17.31 -12.50 39.26
C VAL A 114 -15.83 -12.37 38.96
N ALA A 115 -14.94 -12.74 39.90
CA ALA A 115 -13.50 -12.68 39.70
C ALA A 115 -13.04 -13.53 38.50
N ASP A 116 -13.55 -14.76 38.40
CA ASP A 116 -13.24 -15.69 37.30
C ASP A 116 -13.76 -15.17 35.96
N PHE A 117 -14.99 -14.64 35.93
CA PHE A 117 -15.57 -14.01 34.75
C PHE A 117 -14.74 -12.80 34.29
N VAL A 118 -14.38 -11.90 35.21
CA VAL A 118 -13.55 -10.73 34.91
C VAL A 118 -12.19 -11.14 34.35
N ALA A 119 -11.55 -12.14 34.97
CA ALA A 119 -10.28 -12.69 34.50
C ALA A 119 -10.41 -13.26 33.08
N ALA A 120 -11.42 -14.10 32.83
CA ALA A 120 -11.68 -14.70 31.51
C ALA A 120 -11.94 -13.63 30.43
N VAL A 121 -12.73 -12.60 30.75
CA VAL A 121 -13.00 -11.50 29.82
C VAL A 121 -11.73 -10.68 29.54
N LYS A 122 -10.93 -10.35 30.56
CA LYS A 122 -9.66 -9.62 30.38
C LYS A 122 -8.69 -10.41 29.50
N VAL A 123 -8.58 -11.72 29.71
CA VAL A 123 -7.78 -12.62 28.85
C VAL A 123 -8.30 -12.60 27.41
N ALA A 124 -9.61 -12.79 27.20
CA ALA A 124 -10.20 -12.78 25.85
C ALA A 124 -9.95 -11.45 25.11
N ILE A 125 -10.07 -10.32 25.81
CA ILE A 125 -9.77 -8.99 25.25
C ILE A 125 -8.29 -8.86 24.88
N ALA A 126 -7.38 -9.28 25.76
CA ALA A 126 -5.94 -9.23 25.54
C ALA A 126 -5.56 -10.07 24.31
N THR A 127 -6.06 -11.30 24.21
CA THR A 127 -5.85 -12.20 23.07
C THR A 127 -6.35 -11.58 21.77
N ARG A 128 -7.59 -11.05 21.75
CA ARG A 128 -8.14 -10.37 20.57
C ARG A 128 -7.29 -9.16 20.18
N LYS A 129 -6.87 -8.34 21.14
CA LYS A 129 -6.04 -7.15 20.90
C LYS A 129 -4.71 -7.54 20.29
N ALA A 130 -4.04 -8.56 20.83
CA ALA A 130 -2.78 -9.07 20.34
C ALA A 130 -2.89 -9.57 18.89
N ALA A 131 -3.91 -10.41 18.61
CA ALA A 131 -4.14 -10.95 17.27
C ALA A 131 -4.43 -9.85 16.22
N ILE A 132 -5.29 -8.87 16.56
CA ILE A 132 -5.59 -7.75 15.65
C ILE A 132 -4.35 -6.87 15.43
N ASN A 133 -3.57 -6.59 16.47
CA ASN A 133 -2.33 -5.81 16.34
C ASN A 133 -1.32 -6.52 15.43
N ALA A 134 -1.14 -7.83 15.60
CA ALA A 134 -0.27 -8.64 14.75
C ALA A 134 -0.73 -8.60 13.28
N ALA A 135 -2.03 -8.76 13.04
CA ALA A 135 -2.61 -8.66 11.69
C ALA A 135 -2.40 -7.28 11.05
N ILE A 136 -2.55 -6.20 11.81
CA ILE A 136 -2.30 -4.83 11.35
C ILE A 136 -0.81 -4.61 11.06
N GLN A 137 0.08 -5.11 11.91
CA GLN A 137 1.54 -4.99 11.74
C GLN A 137 1.99 -5.73 10.47
N ALA A 138 1.58 -6.99 10.31
CA ALA A 138 1.88 -7.79 9.11
C ALA A 138 1.38 -7.10 7.83
N PHE A 139 0.16 -6.55 7.87
CA PHE A 139 -0.37 -5.76 6.76
C PHE A 139 0.50 -4.55 6.44
N ARG A 140 0.88 -3.75 7.45
CA ARG A 140 1.73 -2.56 7.26
C ARG A 140 3.08 -2.92 6.65
N GLN A 141 3.73 -3.95 7.17
CA GLN A 141 5.00 -4.45 6.65
C GLN A 141 4.88 -4.91 5.19
N GLY A 142 3.80 -5.62 4.85
CA GLY A 142 3.53 -6.02 3.46
C GLY A 142 3.33 -4.82 2.53
N ILE A 143 2.60 -3.79 2.97
CA ILE A 143 2.45 -2.54 2.23
C ILE A 143 3.79 -1.83 2.04
N ASP A 144 4.60 -1.71 3.10
CA ASP A 144 5.88 -1.03 3.07
C ASP A 144 6.85 -1.74 2.13
N LYS A 145 6.86 -3.08 2.15
CA LYS A 145 7.60 -3.89 1.19
C LYS A 145 7.14 -3.64 -0.25
N ALA A 146 5.84 -3.66 -0.52
CA ALA A 146 5.32 -3.42 -1.87
C ALA A 146 5.67 -2.00 -2.39
N ILE A 147 5.69 -1.01 -1.51
CA ILE A 147 6.15 0.35 -1.84
C ILE A 147 7.65 0.36 -2.17
N ALA A 148 8.47 -0.31 -1.36
CA ALA A 148 9.91 -0.42 -1.59
C ALA A 148 10.22 -1.15 -2.91
N ASP A 149 9.59 -2.29 -3.16
CA ASP A 149 9.76 -3.07 -4.39
C ASP A 149 9.38 -2.22 -5.62
N ARG A 150 8.26 -1.48 -5.55
CA ARG A 150 7.86 -0.56 -6.63
C ARG A 150 8.85 0.59 -6.80
N LYS A 151 9.41 1.13 -5.72
CA LYS A 151 10.43 2.20 -5.79
C LYS A 151 11.64 1.69 -6.56
N THR A 152 12.20 0.55 -6.15
CA THR A 152 13.35 -0.08 -6.81
C THR A 152 13.08 -0.32 -8.29
N ALA A 153 11.95 -0.93 -8.65
CA ALA A 153 11.63 -1.20 -10.05
C ALA A 153 11.51 0.07 -10.90
N VAL A 154 10.98 1.17 -10.32
CA VAL A 154 10.93 2.47 -11.02
C VAL A 154 12.34 3.06 -11.17
N ASP A 155 13.19 2.96 -10.15
CA ASP A 155 14.57 3.47 -10.20
C ASP A 155 15.38 2.73 -11.26
N ASP A 156 15.25 1.40 -11.31
CA ASP A 156 15.89 0.55 -12.31
C ASP A 156 15.42 0.90 -13.73
N ALA A 157 14.12 1.12 -13.93
CA ALA A 157 13.56 1.53 -15.22
C ALA A 157 14.05 2.93 -15.65
N VAL A 158 14.13 3.88 -14.71
CA VAL A 158 14.66 5.23 -14.97
C VAL A 158 16.14 5.16 -15.34
N GLN A 159 16.92 4.37 -14.61
CA GLN A 159 18.35 4.19 -14.89
C GLN A 159 18.55 3.51 -16.26
N SER A 160 17.82 2.45 -16.55
CA SER A 160 17.87 1.75 -17.85
C SER A 160 17.53 2.69 -19.01
N PHE A 161 16.54 3.57 -18.83
CA PHE A 161 16.20 4.59 -19.83
C PHE A 161 17.34 5.61 -20.03
N LYS A 162 17.96 6.08 -18.94
CA LYS A 162 19.11 7.01 -19.00
C LYS A 162 20.29 6.36 -19.73
N ASP A 163 20.62 5.13 -19.39
CA ASP A 163 21.71 4.39 -20.03
C ASP A 163 21.45 4.20 -21.52
N ALA A 164 20.22 3.87 -21.91
CA ALA A 164 19.84 3.75 -23.32
C ALA A 164 19.93 5.07 -24.08
N VAL A 165 19.57 6.19 -23.45
CA VAL A 165 19.74 7.53 -24.02
C VAL A 165 21.22 7.86 -24.19
N SER A 166 22.04 7.70 -23.15
CA SER A 166 23.49 7.95 -23.24
C SER A 166 24.18 7.06 -24.27
N ALA A 167 23.75 5.80 -24.41
CA ALA A 167 24.25 4.91 -25.47
C ALA A 167 23.85 5.38 -26.87
N ALA A 168 22.61 5.86 -27.05
CA ALA A 168 22.16 6.45 -28.31
C ALA A 168 22.98 7.69 -28.66
N GLU A 169 23.30 8.53 -27.68
CA GLU A 169 24.09 9.74 -27.86
C GLU A 169 25.54 9.43 -28.22
N ALA A 170 26.17 8.49 -27.51
CA ALA A 170 27.51 8.02 -27.81
C ALA A 170 27.58 7.43 -29.23
N LYS A 171 26.57 6.65 -29.63
CA LYS A 171 26.47 6.12 -30.99
C LYS A 171 26.30 7.22 -32.03
N ALA A 172 25.44 8.20 -31.79
CA ALA A 172 25.25 9.30 -32.73
C ALA A 172 26.54 10.11 -32.94
N LYS A 173 27.30 10.34 -31.86
CA LYS A 173 28.63 10.94 -31.95
C LYS A 173 29.60 10.09 -32.78
N ALA A 174 29.67 8.79 -32.51
CA ALA A 174 30.53 7.88 -33.26
C ALA A 174 30.15 7.82 -34.76
N ASP A 175 28.85 7.78 -35.08
CA ASP A 175 28.35 7.82 -36.46
C ASP A 175 28.81 9.11 -37.16
N CYS A 176 28.72 10.26 -36.49
CA CYS A 176 29.20 11.55 -37.01
C CYS A 176 30.72 11.60 -37.19
N ASP A 177 31.50 11.13 -36.21
CA ASP A 177 32.97 11.11 -36.27
C ASP A 177 33.49 10.15 -37.35
N ALA A 178 32.73 9.09 -37.67
CA ALA A 178 33.03 8.14 -38.74
C ALA A 178 32.67 8.65 -40.15
N GLY A 179 32.12 9.87 -40.26
CA GLY A 179 31.73 10.46 -41.54
C GLY A 179 30.46 9.84 -42.14
N ILE A 180 29.62 9.16 -41.33
CA ILE A 180 28.30 8.71 -41.77
C ILE A 180 27.47 9.95 -42.15
N ASP A 181 26.73 9.84 -43.25
CA ASP A 181 25.83 10.92 -43.69
C ASP A 181 24.89 11.37 -42.56
N SER A 182 24.74 12.68 -42.40
CA SER A 182 24.01 13.28 -41.27
C SER A 182 22.54 12.87 -41.22
N ALA A 183 21.90 12.61 -42.37
CA ALA A 183 20.51 12.12 -42.38
C ALA A 183 20.45 10.69 -41.82
N THR A 184 21.43 9.85 -42.17
CA THR A 184 21.55 8.48 -41.68
C THR A 184 21.87 8.43 -40.18
N ALA A 185 22.88 9.20 -39.72
CA ALA A 185 23.24 9.29 -38.30
C ALA A 185 22.06 9.76 -37.44
N ARG A 186 21.31 10.76 -37.91
CA ARG A 186 20.08 11.25 -37.26
C ARG A 186 19.01 10.18 -37.20
N GLN A 187 18.77 9.45 -38.29
CA GLN A 187 17.77 8.39 -38.33
C GLN A 187 18.10 7.27 -37.33
N ASN A 188 19.38 6.87 -37.25
CA ASN A 188 19.85 5.89 -36.26
C ASN A 188 19.58 6.37 -34.83
N PHE A 189 19.95 7.63 -34.53
CA PHE A 189 19.73 8.22 -33.22
C PHE A 189 18.24 8.26 -32.83
N VAL A 190 17.38 8.71 -33.74
CA VAL A 190 15.92 8.76 -33.53
C VAL A 190 15.35 7.36 -33.29
N ASN A 191 15.82 6.35 -34.03
CA ASN A 191 15.39 4.97 -33.85
C ASN A 191 15.81 4.43 -32.47
N SER A 192 17.04 4.70 -32.01
CA SER A 192 17.51 4.32 -30.67
C SER A 192 16.68 4.99 -29.56
N LEU A 193 16.40 6.29 -29.69
CA LEU A 193 15.55 6.99 -28.73
C LEU A 193 14.10 6.48 -28.72
N LYS A 194 13.58 6.06 -29.87
CA LYS A 194 12.25 5.44 -29.98
C LYS A 194 12.24 4.10 -29.23
N ALA A 195 13.24 3.24 -29.47
CA ALA A 195 13.37 1.96 -28.79
C ALA A 195 13.48 2.13 -27.27
N ALA A 196 14.31 3.07 -26.79
CA ALA A 196 14.42 3.38 -25.36
C ALA A 196 13.07 3.79 -24.73
N LYS A 197 12.28 4.60 -25.45
CA LYS A 197 10.95 5.01 -24.97
C LYS A 197 9.94 3.86 -24.95
N GLU A 198 9.98 2.98 -25.94
CA GLU A 198 9.12 1.80 -26.01
C GLU A 198 9.44 0.82 -24.88
N GLN A 199 10.73 0.58 -24.60
CA GLN A 199 11.17 -0.22 -23.48
C GLN A 199 10.72 0.38 -22.15
N PHE A 200 10.98 1.67 -21.92
CA PHE A 200 10.55 2.34 -20.69
C PHE A 200 9.03 2.32 -20.50
N LYS A 201 8.24 2.35 -21.59
CA LYS A 201 6.79 2.19 -21.53
C LYS A 201 6.40 0.77 -21.11
N ALA A 202 7.09 -0.25 -21.62
CA ALA A 202 6.87 -1.64 -21.23
C ALA A 202 7.22 -1.87 -19.75
N ASP A 203 8.38 -1.38 -19.29
CA ASP A 203 8.81 -1.48 -17.89
C ASP A 203 7.77 -0.87 -16.95
N ARG A 204 7.26 0.31 -17.33
CA ARG A 204 6.16 0.97 -16.61
C ARG A 204 4.92 0.09 -16.52
N GLN A 205 4.51 -0.56 -17.61
CA GLN A 205 3.33 -1.44 -17.59
C GLN A 205 3.53 -2.64 -16.67
N GLU A 206 4.73 -3.22 -16.61
CA GLU A 206 5.05 -4.30 -15.66
C GLU A 206 5.00 -3.80 -14.21
N ILE A 207 5.55 -2.61 -13.94
CA ILE A 207 5.52 -1.99 -12.62
C ILE A 207 4.08 -1.75 -12.13
N GLU A 208 3.10 -1.47 -13.01
CA GLU A 208 1.69 -1.35 -12.60
C GLU A 208 1.12 -2.62 -12.01
N LYS A 209 1.57 -3.79 -12.47
CA LYS A 209 1.05 -5.07 -12.00
C LYS A 209 1.41 -5.31 -10.53
N LEU A 210 2.45 -4.64 -10.00
CA LEU A 210 2.81 -4.70 -8.58
C LEU A 210 1.69 -4.23 -7.63
N LYS A 211 0.72 -3.44 -8.11
CA LYS A 211 -0.45 -3.06 -7.28
C LYS A 211 -1.32 -4.26 -6.91
N ASP A 212 -1.25 -5.35 -7.66
CA ASP A 212 -2.05 -6.55 -7.41
C ASP A 212 -1.59 -7.27 -6.13
N ALA A 213 -0.35 -7.01 -5.66
CA ALA A 213 0.16 -7.49 -4.38
C ALA A 213 -0.62 -6.95 -3.17
N ILE A 214 -1.42 -5.88 -3.32
CA ILE A 214 -2.12 -5.22 -2.21
C ILE A 214 -3.41 -5.93 -1.83
N LYS A 215 -4.13 -6.50 -2.80
CA LYS A 215 -5.41 -7.16 -2.55
C LYS A 215 -5.27 -8.37 -1.61
N PRO A 216 -4.30 -9.29 -1.82
CA PRO A 216 -4.05 -10.40 -0.90
C PRO A 216 -3.72 -9.94 0.52
N LEU A 217 -2.98 -8.85 0.69
CA LEU A 217 -2.68 -8.28 2.01
C LEU A 217 -3.94 -7.82 2.73
N ILE A 218 -4.86 -7.17 2.00
CA ILE A 218 -6.15 -6.72 2.55
C ILE A 218 -6.97 -7.93 3.00
N ASP A 219 -7.07 -8.96 2.17
CA ASP A 219 -7.86 -10.16 2.44
C ASP A 219 -7.31 -10.92 3.64
N THR A 220 -5.98 -11.10 3.69
CA THR A 220 -5.28 -11.75 4.81
C THR A 220 -5.53 -11.01 6.12
N ARG A 221 -5.40 -9.68 6.13
CA ARG A 221 -5.69 -8.87 7.31
C ARG A 221 -7.14 -9.02 7.74
N LYS A 222 -8.08 -8.99 6.78
CA LYS A 222 -9.51 -9.12 7.06
C LYS A 222 -9.81 -10.46 7.71
N ALA A 223 -9.36 -11.55 7.10
CA ALA A 223 -9.56 -12.90 7.62
C ALA A 223 -9.00 -13.07 9.03
N ALA A 224 -7.80 -12.54 9.30
CA ALA A 224 -7.20 -12.59 10.63
C ALA A 224 -7.99 -11.80 11.68
N ILE A 225 -8.54 -10.63 11.31
CA ILE A 225 -9.39 -9.83 12.20
C ILE A 225 -10.73 -10.54 12.45
N ASP A 226 -11.36 -11.07 11.40
CA ASP A 226 -12.64 -11.78 11.51
C ASP A 226 -12.49 -13.00 12.42
N LYS A 227 -11.40 -13.77 12.26
CA LYS A 227 -11.05 -14.88 13.15
C LYS A 227 -10.87 -14.41 14.60
N ALA A 228 -10.09 -13.36 14.84
CA ALA A 228 -9.88 -12.82 16.19
C ALA A 228 -11.18 -12.37 16.87
N ILE A 229 -12.15 -11.88 16.09
CA ILE A 229 -13.49 -11.53 16.58
C ILE A 229 -14.30 -12.79 16.90
N GLN A 230 -14.26 -13.82 16.05
CA GLN A 230 -14.94 -15.09 16.30
C GLN A 230 -14.39 -15.77 17.56
N ASP A 231 -13.07 -15.90 17.70
CA ASP A 231 -12.41 -16.47 18.87
C ASP A 231 -12.82 -15.72 20.15
N PHE A 232 -12.88 -14.38 20.09
CA PHE A 232 -13.35 -13.56 21.20
C PHE A 232 -14.82 -13.83 21.55
N LYS A 233 -15.72 -13.91 20.57
CA LYS A 233 -17.14 -14.20 20.81
C LYS A 233 -17.31 -15.55 21.49
N THR A 234 -16.59 -16.58 21.03
CA THR A 234 -16.60 -17.91 21.63
C THR A 234 -16.12 -17.86 23.08
N ALA A 235 -15.00 -17.18 23.35
CA ALA A 235 -14.47 -17.03 24.72
C ALA A 235 -15.46 -16.31 25.65
N ILE A 236 -16.14 -15.25 25.17
CA ILE A 236 -17.14 -14.52 25.96
C ILE A 236 -18.41 -15.36 26.16
N LYS A 237 -18.87 -16.13 25.16
CA LYS A 237 -20.03 -17.03 25.33
C LYS A 237 -19.74 -18.05 26.43
N LYS A 238 -18.55 -18.67 26.41
CA LYS A 238 -18.12 -19.58 27.48
C LYS A 238 -18.06 -18.89 28.84
N ALA A 239 -17.38 -17.75 28.95
CA ALA A 239 -17.27 -17.03 30.23
C ALA A 239 -18.64 -16.67 30.81
N LYS A 240 -19.60 -16.28 29.96
CA LYS A 240 -20.98 -16.00 30.39
C LYS A 240 -21.73 -17.25 30.86
N ALA A 241 -21.58 -18.38 30.17
CA ALA A 241 -22.20 -19.63 30.59
C ALA A 241 -21.66 -20.08 31.96
N ASP A 242 -20.34 -20.08 32.12
CA ASP A 242 -19.67 -20.42 33.38
C ASP A 242 -20.12 -19.47 34.52
N PHE A 243 -20.24 -18.17 34.23
CA PHE A 243 -20.74 -17.17 35.19
C PHE A 243 -22.21 -17.39 35.57
N LYS A 244 -23.08 -17.67 34.58
CA LYS A 244 -24.51 -17.86 34.80
C LYS A 244 -24.80 -19.08 35.66
N ALA A 245 -24.05 -20.17 35.49
CA ALA A 245 -24.21 -21.39 36.27
C ALA A 245 -24.11 -21.18 37.80
N VAL A 246 -23.38 -20.15 38.24
CA VAL A 246 -23.24 -19.79 39.67
C VAL A 246 -24.34 -18.85 40.16
N PHE A 247 -24.90 -18.01 39.29
CA PHE A 247 -25.96 -17.05 39.64
C PHE A 247 -27.39 -17.61 39.48
N GLU A 248 -27.58 -18.62 38.63
CA GLU A 248 -28.86 -19.32 38.40
C GLU A 248 -28.63 -20.85 38.34
N PRO A 249 -28.32 -21.50 39.48
CA PRO A 249 -28.12 -22.95 39.50
C PRO A 249 -29.47 -23.66 39.23
N GLY A 250 -29.69 -24.07 37.97
CA GLY A 250 -30.91 -24.79 37.54
C GLY A 250 -31.49 -24.40 36.17
N SER A 251 -30.94 -23.41 35.45
CA SER A 251 -31.35 -23.15 34.06
C SER A 251 -30.49 -23.99 33.10
N GLU A 252 -30.82 -25.28 32.95
CA GLU A 252 -30.29 -26.08 31.86
C GLU A 252 -30.69 -25.48 30.50
N ASP A 253 -29.73 -25.47 29.58
CA ASP A 253 -29.85 -24.95 28.22
C ASP A 253 -31.04 -25.56 27.50
N LYS A 254 -32.07 -24.74 27.23
CA LYS A 254 -32.91 -24.96 26.05
C LYS A 254 -32.13 -24.48 24.84
N ASP A 255 -31.21 -25.32 24.38
CA ASP A 255 -30.77 -25.32 23.00
C ASP A 255 -31.97 -25.75 22.15
N GLU A 256 -32.84 -24.79 21.79
CA GLU A 256 -33.79 -24.98 20.69
C GLU A 256 -33.24 -24.23 19.47
N ASN A 257 -32.98 -25.04 18.46
CA ASN A 257 -32.61 -24.68 17.10
C ASN A 257 -33.46 -23.53 16.58
N ASP A 258 -32.81 -22.45 16.12
CA ASP A 258 -33.36 -21.56 15.09
C ASP A 258 -32.29 -21.46 13.99
N ASP A 259 -32.01 -22.60 13.36
CA ASP A 259 -31.78 -22.64 11.93
C ASP A 259 -33.16 -22.55 11.28
N ASP A 260 -33.61 -21.35 10.95
CA ASP A 260 -34.59 -21.12 9.88
C ASP A 260 -34.51 -19.66 9.39
N ASP A 261 -33.87 -19.52 8.24
CA ASP A 261 -34.41 -18.83 7.07
C ASP A 261 -34.95 -17.39 7.23
N ASN A 262 -34.18 -16.40 6.74
CA ASN A 262 -34.78 -15.46 5.79
C ASN A 262 -33.73 -14.81 4.88
N GLY A 263 -33.76 -15.23 3.61
CA GLY A 263 -33.23 -14.46 2.49
C GLY A 263 -34.07 -13.21 2.18
N SER A 264 -33.56 -12.40 1.26
CA SER A 264 -34.14 -11.14 0.72
C SER A 264 -34.26 -9.99 1.74
N SER A 265 -33.60 -8.84 1.59
CA SER A 265 -33.22 -8.08 0.38
C SER A 265 -32.00 -7.18 0.65
#